data_AF-A0A5Q4GVI0-F1
#
_entry.id   AF-A0A5Q4GVI0-F1
#
_cell.length_a   1.000
_cell.length_b   1.000
_cell.length_c   1.000
_cell.angle_alpha   90.00
_cell.angle_beta   90.00
_cell.angle_gamma   90.00
#
_symmetry.space_group_name_H-M   'P 1'
#
loop_
_entity.id
_entity.type
_entity.pdbx_description
1 polymer ?
#
loop_
_entity_poly.entity_id
_entity_poly.type
_entity_poly.pdbx_seq_one_letter_code
_entity_poly.pdbx_strand_id
1 'polypeptide(L)'
;MKTLSHLFVAALLLLIMASLAMASERADHFEGKPADTLEEALANFSTYNARLAEIIAGDQLDTLAVFEVHQLTYTLENALEKIREELAELAEVLEEVHVASEHNDGETVQARGRVYLKTARTLLPE
;
A
#
# COMPACT_ATOMS: atom_id res chain seq x y z
N MET A 1 -30.90 41.76 27.29
CA MET A 1 -29.48 41.55 26.88
C MET A 1 -28.87 40.29 27.49
N LYS A 2 -28.99 40.03 28.80
CA LYS A 2 -28.46 38.80 29.44
C LYS A 2 -29.08 37.51 28.89
N THR A 3 -30.40 37.45 28.72
CA THR A 3 -31.12 36.27 28.17
C THR A 3 -30.76 35.95 26.72
N LEU A 4 -30.56 36.98 25.89
CA LEU A 4 -30.15 36.81 24.48
C LEU A 4 -28.69 36.32 24.36
N SER A 5 -27.82 36.75 25.29
CA SER A 5 -26.44 36.25 25.40
C SER A 5 -26.40 34.77 25.82
N HIS A 6 -27.25 34.35 26.77
CA HIS A 6 -27.33 32.94 27.17
C HIS A 6 -27.87 32.02 26.07
N LEU A 7 -28.82 32.48 25.25
CA LEU A 7 -29.32 31.73 24.08
C LEU A 7 -28.24 31.56 23.01
N PHE A 8 -27.41 32.58 22.79
CA PHE A 8 -26.31 32.51 21.83
C PHE A 8 -25.20 31.54 22.28
N VAL A 9 -24.87 31.56 23.58
CA VAL A 9 -23.91 30.62 24.18
C VAL A 9 -24.42 29.18 24.14
N ALA A 10 -25.71 28.96 24.40
CA ALA A 10 -26.31 27.62 24.32
C ALA A 10 -26.33 27.07 22.89
N ALA A 11 -26.64 27.91 21.89
CA ALA A 11 -26.59 27.53 20.48
C ALA A 11 -25.16 27.19 20.01
N LEU A 12 -24.17 27.94 20.48
CA LEU A 12 -22.76 27.68 20.18
C LEU A 12 -22.27 26.37 20.81
N LEU A 13 -22.67 26.08 22.05
CA LEU A 13 -22.37 24.81 22.73
C LEU A 13 -22.99 23.61 22.00
N LEU A 14 -24.23 23.73 21.51
CA LEU A 14 -24.89 22.68 20.73
C LEU A 14 -24.19 22.44 19.38
N LEU A 15 -23.72 23.50 18.72
CA LEU A 15 -22.93 23.38 17.48
C LEU A 15 -21.59 22.66 17.71
N ILE A 16 -20.91 22.96 18.82
CA ILE A 16 -19.62 22.33 19.16
C ILE A 16 -19.83 20.84 19.47
N MET A 17 -20.87 20.48 20.23
CA MET A 17 -21.16 19.07 20.52
C MET A 17 -21.56 18.28 19.26
N ALA A 18 -22.26 18.90 18.30
CA ALA A 18 -22.55 18.27 17.01
C ALA A 18 -21.27 18.03 16.18
N SER A 19 -20.29 18.94 16.23
CA SER A 19 -19.01 18.75 15.53
C SER A 19 -18.14 17.62 16.10
N LEU A 20 -18.20 17.39 17.42
CA LEU A 20 -17.50 16.28 18.08
C LEU A 20 -18.11 14.91 17.74
N ALA A 21 -19.43 14.85 17.51
CA ALA A 21 -20.11 13.63 17.06
C ALA A 21 -19.89 13.32 15.57
N MET A 22 -19.54 14.32 14.77
CA MET A 22 -19.24 14.20 13.33
C MET A 22 -17.75 13.95 13.04
N ALA A 23 -16.89 14.05 14.05
CA ALA A 23 -15.56 13.44 13.99
C ALA A 23 -15.77 11.92 14.08
N SER A 24 -16.18 11.34 12.95
CA SER A 24 -16.19 9.90 12.71
C SER A 24 -15.00 9.30 13.43
N GLU A 25 -15.24 8.40 14.38
CA GLU A 25 -14.26 7.38 14.73
C GLU A 25 -13.66 6.93 13.40
N ARG A 26 -12.38 7.24 13.19
CA ARG A 26 -11.67 6.71 12.03
C ARG A 26 -11.78 5.21 12.23
N ALA A 27 -12.46 4.52 11.31
CA ALA A 27 -12.60 3.07 11.38
C ALA A 27 -11.26 2.48 11.81
N ASP A 28 -11.29 1.56 12.79
CA ASP A 28 -10.08 0.93 13.31
C ASP A 28 -9.19 0.52 12.14
N HIS A 29 -7.96 1.05 12.10
CA HIS A 29 -7.02 0.68 11.06
C HIS A 29 -6.68 -0.80 11.25
N PHE A 30 -6.96 -1.60 10.23
CA PHE A 30 -6.48 -2.97 10.22
C PHE A 30 -4.98 -2.98 9.96
N GLU A 31 -4.26 -3.81 10.69
CA GLU A 31 -2.86 -4.08 10.37
C GLU A 31 -2.80 -5.15 9.28
N GLY A 32 -2.44 -4.74 8.06
CA GLY A 32 -2.14 -5.67 6.98
C GLY A 32 -0.95 -6.56 7.34
N LYS A 33 -0.85 -7.75 6.73
CA LYS A 33 0.32 -8.60 6.91
C LYS A 33 1.58 -7.86 6.40
N PRO A 34 2.69 -7.85 7.16
CA PRO A 34 3.92 -7.19 6.71
C PRO A 34 4.56 -7.93 5.53
N ALA A 35 5.44 -7.22 4.82
CA ALA A 35 6.28 -7.75 3.76
C ALA A 35 7.68 -7.13 3.89
N ASP A 36 8.60 -7.84 4.52
CA ASP A 36 9.94 -7.32 4.83
C ASP A 36 10.92 -7.57 3.67
N THR A 37 10.57 -8.51 2.77
CA THR A 37 11.35 -8.90 1.59
C THR A 37 10.52 -8.86 0.31
N LEU A 38 11.17 -8.81 -0.86
CA LEU A 38 10.49 -8.88 -2.16
C LEU A 38 9.69 -10.19 -2.31
N GLU A 39 10.26 -11.32 -1.89
CA GLU A 39 9.59 -12.62 -1.95
C GLU A 39 8.31 -12.66 -1.10
N GLU A 40 8.36 -12.11 0.11
CA GLU A 40 7.19 -11.98 0.97
C GLU A 40 6.14 -11.04 0.37
N ALA A 41 6.58 -9.92 -0.20
CA ALA A 41 5.70 -8.96 -0.85
C ALA A 41 4.97 -9.60 -2.04
N LEU A 42 5.68 -10.31 -2.91
CA LEU A 42 5.08 -11.02 -4.05
C LEU A 42 4.15 -12.15 -3.61
N ALA A 43 4.52 -12.90 -2.56
CA ALA A 43 3.67 -13.95 -2.00
C ALA A 43 2.36 -13.37 -1.42
N ASN A 44 2.45 -12.27 -0.67
CA ASN A 44 1.29 -11.54 -0.15
C ASN A 44 0.44 -10.98 -1.31
N PHE A 45 1.08 -10.30 -2.27
CA PHE A 45 0.42 -9.73 -3.44
C PHE A 45 -0.35 -10.79 -4.23
N SER A 46 0.27 -11.91 -4.57
CA SER A 46 -0.39 -13.00 -5.30
C SER A 46 -1.54 -13.61 -4.50
N THR A 47 -1.31 -13.92 -3.22
CA THR A 47 -2.31 -14.61 -2.38
C THR A 47 -3.56 -13.73 -2.18
N TYR A 48 -3.35 -12.45 -1.87
CA TYR A 48 -4.45 -11.56 -1.53
C TYR A 48 -5.16 -11.02 -2.78
N ASN A 49 -4.48 -10.93 -3.93
CA ASN A 49 -5.17 -10.67 -5.20
C ASN A 49 -6.07 -11.84 -5.62
N ALA A 50 -5.69 -13.09 -5.35
CA ALA A 50 -6.56 -14.24 -5.61
C ALA A 50 -7.85 -14.15 -4.79
N ARG A 51 -7.75 -13.81 -3.49
CA ARG A 51 -8.91 -13.59 -2.62
C ARG A 51 -9.77 -12.41 -3.08
N LEU A 52 -9.12 -11.29 -3.42
CA LEU A 52 -9.83 -10.14 -3.98
C LEU A 52 -10.60 -10.53 -5.25
N ALA A 53 -9.97 -11.30 -6.16
CA ALA A 53 -10.62 -11.77 -7.37
C ALA A 53 -11.84 -12.65 -7.08
N GLU A 54 -11.76 -13.55 -6.08
CA GLU A 54 -12.90 -14.36 -5.64
C GLU A 54 -14.07 -13.50 -5.15
N ILE A 55 -13.80 -12.49 -4.32
CA ILE A 55 -14.84 -11.58 -3.80
C ILE A 55 -15.47 -10.78 -4.95
N ILE A 56 -14.64 -10.24 -5.86
CA ILE A 56 -15.11 -9.44 -7.00
C ILE A 56 -15.89 -10.28 -8.02
N ALA A 57 -15.58 -11.57 -8.14
CA ALA A 57 -16.32 -12.48 -9.01
C ALA A 57 -17.72 -12.86 -8.47
N GLY A 58 -18.01 -12.56 -7.20
CA GLY A 58 -19.32 -12.79 -6.60
C GLY A 58 -20.42 -11.93 -7.22
N ASP A 59 -21.67 -12.42 -7.18
CA ASP A 59 -22.82 -11.75 -7.81
C ASP A 59 -23.20 -10.41 -7.15
N GLN A 60 -22.85 -10.22 -5.87
CA GLN A 60 -23.17 -9.02 -5.09
C GLN A 60 -22.04 -8.67 -4.12
N LEU A 61 -21.71 -7.38 -4.01
CA LEU A 61 -20.83 -6.84 -2.97
C LEU A 61 -21.69 -6.29 -1.83
N ASP A 62 -22.07 -7.16 -0.90
CA ASP A 62 -22.75 -6.74 0.32
C ASP A 62 -21.80 -6.05 1.31
N THR A 63 -22.33 -5.57 2.43
CA THR A 63 -21.54 -4.86 3.45
C THR A 63 -20.40 -5.70 4.02
N LEU A 64 -20.57 -7.02 4.13
CA LEU A 64 -19.54 -7.91 4.64
C LEU A 64 -18.42 -8.08 3.61
N ALA A 65 -18.76 -8.28 2.33
CA ALA A 65 -17.80 -8.37 1.24
C ALA A 65 -16.97 -7.08 1.10
N VAL A 66 -17.59 -5.90 1.18
CA VAL A 66 -16.87 -4.61 1.14
C VAL A 66 -15.94 -4.45 2.36
N PHE A 67 -16.36 -4.92 3.54
CA PHE A 67 -15.50 -4.92 4.73
C PHE A 67 -14.31 -5.88 4.60
N GLU A 68 -14.51 -7.06 4.04
CA GLU A 68 -13.43 -8.01 3.75
C GLU A 68 -12.44 -7.43 2.73
N VAL A 69 -12.94 -6.76 1.67
CA VAL A 69 -12.10 -6.02 0.73
C VAL A 69 -11.29 -4.94 1.44
N HIS A 70 -11.90 -4.19 2.37
CA HIS A 70 -11.16 -3.20 3.15
C HIS A 70 -10.00 -3.82 3.96
N GLN A 71 -10.24 -4.96 4.61
CA GLN A 71 -9.21 -5.66 5.38
C GLN A 71 -8.09 -6.22 4.50
N LEU A 72 -8.42 -6.87 3.38
CA LEU A 72 -7.42 -7.45 2.49
C LEU A 72 -6.56 -6.36 1.85
N THR A 73 -7.13 -5.17 1.60
CA THR A 73 -6.39 -4.07 0.95
C THR A 73 -5.22 -3.59 1.78
N TYR A 74 -5.27 -3.61 3.12
CA TYR A 74 -4.10 -3.27 3.94
C TYR A 74 -2.90 -4.19 3.68
N THR A 75 -3.13 -5.49 3.46
CA THR A 75 -2.04 -6.42 3.13
C THR A 75 -1.51 -6.18 1.71
N LEU A 76 -2.40 -5.87 0.77
CA LEU A 76 -2.01 -5.52 -0.60
C LEU A 76 -1.22 -4.20 -0.64
N GLU A 77 -1.59 -3.21 0.17
CA GLU A 77 -0.87 -1.94 0.30
C GLU A 77 0.55 -2.16 0.81
N ASN A 78 0.73 -2.92 1.90
CA ASN A 78 2.06 -3.28 2.40
C ASN A 78 2.91 -4.00 1.35
N ALA A 79 2.31 -4.93 0.60
CA ALA A 79 2.99 -5.66 -0.47
C ALA A 79 3.40 -4.72 -1.63
N LEU A 80 2.49 -3.85 -2.07
CA LEU A 80 2.75 -2.88 -3.14
C LEU A 80 3.83 -1.87 -2.76
N GLU A 81 3.83 -1.41 -1.51
CA GLU A 81 4.88 -0.55 -0.96
C GLU A 81 6.24 -1.21 -1.08
N LYS A 82 6.37 -2.45 -0.57
CA LYS A 82 7.64 -3.17 -0.63
C LYS A 82 8.08 -3.47 -2.07
N ILE A 83 7.15 -3.88 -2.95
CA ILE A 83 7.46 -4.10 -4.37
C ILE A 83 7.96 -2.81 -5.04
N ARG A 84 7.35 -1.67 -4.74
CA ARG A 84 7.77 -0.37 -5.27
C ARG A 84 9.19 0.00 -4.84
N GLU A 85 9.51 -0.21 -3.57
CA GLU A 85 10.87 0.02 -3.04
C GLU A 85 11.90 -0.86 -3.75
N GLU A 86 11.65 -2.16 -3.84
CA GLU A 86 12.54 -3.13 -4.49
C GLU A 86 12.71 -2.86 -5.99
N LEU A 87 11.65 -2.39 -6.67
CA LEU A 87 11.73 -1.98 -8.08
C LEU A 87 12.55 -0.69 -8.27
N ALA A 88 12.50 0.25 -7.32
CA ALA A 88 13.34 1.45 -7.37
C ALA A 88 14.82 1.07 -7.25
N GLU A 89 15.17 0.20 -6.28
CA GLU A 89 16.54 -0.31 -6.14
C GLU A 89 16.98 -1.11 -7.37
N LEU A 90 16.10 -1.94 -7.94
CA LEU A 90 16.40 -2.69 -9.15
C LEU A 90 16.71 -1.79 -10.35
N ALA A 91 15.99 -0.67 -10.48
CA ALA A 91 16.23 0.32 -11.53
C ALA A 91 17.60 1.00 -11.36
N GLU A 92 18.01 1.32 -10.13
CA GLU A 92 19.36 1.84 -9.85
C GLU A 92 20.44 0.84 -10.24
N VAL A 93 20.28 -0.44 -9.90
CA VAL A 93 21.23 -1.49 -10.29
C VAL A 93 21.31 -1.64 -11.81
N LEU A 94 20.18 -1.52 -12.52
CA LEU A 94 20.17 -1.54 -13.99
C LEU A 94 20.90 -0.32 -14.56
N GLU A 95 20.74 0.85 -13.97
CA GLU A 95 21.44 2.06 -14.38
C GLU A 95 22.96 1.91 -14.22
N GLU A 96 23.44 1.27 -13.15
CA GLU A 96 24.87 0.95 -13.00
C GLU A 96 25.39 0.09 -14.16
N VAL A 97 24.59 -0.89 -14.63
CA VAL A 97 24.94 -1.69 -15.82
C VAL A 97 24.98 -0.82 -17.07
N HIS A 98 23.99 0.05 -17.24
CA HIS A 98 23.92 0.97 -18.38
C HIS A 98 25.15 1.89 -18.44
N VAL A 99 25.42 2.63 -17.37
CA VAL A 99 26.56 3.56 -17.28
C VAL A 99 27.88 2.83 -17.49
N ALA A 100 28.08 1.66 -16.86
CA ALA A 100 29.30 0.88 -17.06
C ALA A 100 29.50 0.45 -18.53
N SER A 101 28.42 0.14 -19.24
CA SER A 101 28.48 -0.22 -20.66
C SER A 101 28.92 0.96 -21.54
N GLU A 102 28.52 2.19 -21.19
CA GLU A 102 28.93 3.41 -21.90
C GLU A 102 30.44 3.70 -21.74
N HIS A 103 31.00 3.29 -20.59
CA HIS A 103 32.42 3.45 -20.27
C HIS A 103 33.28 2.27 -20.73
N ASN A 104 32.69 1.27 -21.40
CA ASN A 104 33.36 0.02 -21.78
C ASN A 104 33.99 -0.71 -20.58
N ASP A 105 33.35 -0.61 -19.40
CA ASP A 105 33.73 -1.33 -18.18
C ASP A 105 33.02 -2.69 -18.12
N GLY A 106 33.65 -3.70 -18.71
CA GLY A 106 33.10 -5.06 -18.78
C GLY A 106 32.99 -5.76 -17.43
N GLU A 107 33.84 -5.43 -16.44
CA GLU A 107 33.80 -6.06 -15.12
C GLU A 107 32.55 -5.62 -14.36
N THR A 108 32.28 -4.30 -14.33
CA THR A 108 31.09 -3.76 -13.67
C THR A 108 29.81 -4.20 -14.37
N VAL A 109 29.76 -4.18 -15.71
CA VAL A 109 28.62 -4.71 -16.48
C VAL A 109 28.31 -6.15 -16.05
N GLN A 110 29.33 -7.00 -15.94
CA GLN A 110 29.14 -8.40 -15.59
C GLN A 110 28.69 -8.58 -14.14
N ALA A 111 29.28 -7.83 -13.20
CA ALA A 111 28.96 -7.92 -11.78
C ALA A 111 27.54 -7.42 -11.49
N ARG A 112 27.20 -6.20 -11.92
CA ARG A 112 25.87 -5.60 -11.68
C ARG A 112 24.78 -6.25 -12.50
N GLY A 113 25.09 -6.69 -13.73
CA GLY A 113 24.15 -7.45 -14.54
C GLY A 113 23.71 -8.75 -13.87
N ARG A 114 24.61 -9.44 -13.16
CA ARG A 114 24.24 -10.62 -12.36
C ARG A 114 23.31 -10.28 -11.21
N VAL A 115 23.54 -9.17 -10.53
CA VAL A 115 22.67 -8.69 -9.43
C VAL A 115 21.28 -8.38 -9.98
N TYR A 116 21.22 -7.55 -11.03
CA TYR A 116 19.97 -7.20 -11.70
C TYR A 116 19.17 -8.44 -12.12
N LEU A 117 19.80 -9.37 -12.86
CA LEU A 117 19.12 -10.57 -13.36
C LEU A 117 18.68 -11.52 -12.24
N LYS A 118 19.39 -11.54 -11.10
CA LYS A 118 18.97 -12.34 -9.94
C LYS A 118 17.65 -11.80 -9.37
N THR A 119 17.58 -10.49 -9.10
CA THR A 119 16.38 -9.86 -8.53
C THR A 119 15.22 -9.83 -9.54
N ALA A 120 15.50 -9.57 -10.82
CA ALA A 120 14.46 -9.56 -11.87
C ALA A 120 13.73 -10.90 -12.01
N ARG A 121 14.44 -12.03 -11.80
CA ARG A 121 13.83 -13.36 -11.81
C ARG A 121 12.91 -13.62 -10.63
N THR A 122 13.10 -12.92 -9.51
CA THR A 122 12.15 -13.00 -8.39
C THR A 122 10.80 -12.38 -8.79
N LEU A 123 10.81 -11.30 -9.57
CA LEU A 123 9.59 -10.61 -10.06
C LEU A 123 8.85 -11.42 -11.14
N LEU A 124 9.61 -12.02 -12.05
CA LEU A 124 9.09 -12.76 -13.20
C LEU A 124 9.83 -14.11 -13.31
N PRO A 125 9.42 -15.12 -12.52
CA PRO A 125 9.97 -16.46 -12.64
C PRO A 125 9.62 -17.05 -14.02
N GLU A 126 10.59 -17.72 -14.67
CA GLU A 126 10.40 -18.42 -15.95
C GLU A 126 9.48 -19.64 -15.85
#